data_AF-A0A4Q7EHR1-F1
#
_entry.id   AF-A0A4Q7EHR1-F1
#
_cell.length_a   1.000
_cell.length_b   1.000
_cell.length_c   1.000
_cell.angle_alpha   90.00
_cell.angle_beta   90.00
_cell.angle_gamma   90.00
#
_symmetry.space_group_name_H-M   'P 1'
#
loop_
_entity.id
_entity.type
_entity.pdbx_description
1 polymer ?
#
loop_
_entity_poly.entity_id
_entity_poly.type
_entity_poly.pdbx_seq_one_letter_code
_entity_poly.pdbx_strand_id
1 'polypeptide(L)'
;MASEVKELLVALRAWHKAVQQLKHSGMTATERQAILDAAQQQVLTQLAKPTVVTEIDALIQSTATRPGTTDELRSRLRQDPAPFVSTELDSIHPMGVSQTTFQQVIADYLRSPDAAQPLNDSQQLLHIFTALNDAVLAEHQATIALSRKPKKRRRRDLSLGILQTAIGIGLVAGNTQMDSTVANSSYILGGNALLTALQNFVGQIEEGVDGKPLKK
;
A
#
# COMPACT_ATOMS: atom_id res chain seq x y z
N MET A 1 -18.21 -10.20 9.99
CA MET A 1 -18.11 -8.97 9.18
C MET A 1 -16.83 -8.23 9.55
N ALA A 2 -16.78 -7.42 10.62
CA ALA A 2 -15.55 -6.73 11.06
C ALA A 2 -14.31 -7.65 11.31
N SER A 3 -14.53 -8.95 11.56
CA SER A 3 -13.47 -9.94 11.77
C SER A 3 -12.61 -10.20 10.52
N GLU A 4 -13.19 -10.27 9.32
CA GLU A 4 -12.43 -10.69 8.13
C GLU A 4 -11.55 -9.57 7.58
N VAL A 5 -12.05 -8.34 7.57
CA VAL A 5 -11.23 -7.15 7.28
C VAL A 5 -10.13 -7.00 8.32
N LYS A 6 -10.41 -7.23 9.61
CA LYS A 6 -9.37 -7.23 10.64
C LYS A 6 -8.29 -8.30 10.39
N GLU A 7 -8.68 -9.49 9.95
CA GLU A 7 -7.74 -10.54 9.55
C GLU A 7 -6.89 -10.13 8.34
N LEU A 8 -7.49 -9.46 7.35
CA LEU A 8 -6.74 -8.86 6.23
C LEU A 8 -5.71 -7.83 6.72
N LEU A 9 -6.08 -6.93 7.63
CA LEU A 9 -5.16 -5.94 8.20
C LEU A 9 -4.01 -6.60 8.97
N VAL A 10 -4.27 -7.69 9.69
CA VAL A 10 -3.24 -8.49 10.36
C VAL A 10 -2.33 -9.17 9.33
N ALA A 11 -2.89 -9.73 8.26
CA ALA A 11 -2.12 -10.36 7.18
C ALA A 11 -1.22 -9.33 6.47
N LEU A 12 -1.71 -8.13 6.18
CA LEU A 12 -0.92 -7.03 5.60
C LEU A 12 0.25 -6.63 6.51
N ARG A 13 0.04 -6.62 7.83
CA ARG A 13 1.12 -6.38 8.80
C ARG A 13 2.17 -7.49 8.77
N ALA A 14 1.73 -8.74 8.72
CA ALA A 14 2.61 -9.90 8.64
C ALA A 14 3.46 -9.85 7.35
N TRP A 15 2.82 -9.54 6.22
CA TRP A 15 3.50 -9.33 4.94
C TRP A 15 4.51 -8.19 5.01
N HIS A 16 4.13 -7.01 5.50
CA HIS A 16 5.08 -5.90 5.67
C HIS A 16 6.29 -6.29 6.52
N LYS A 17 6.09 -7.02 7.62
CA LYS A 17 7.19 -7.54 8.46
C LYS A 17 8.07 -8.53 7.70
N ALA A 18 7.47 -9.46 6.96
CA ALA A 18 8.20 -10.43 6.13
C ALA A 18 9.10 -9.72 5.11
N VAL A 19 8.61 -8.66 4.46
CA VAL A 19 9.43 -7.90 3.53
C VAL A 19 10.58 -7.15 4.22
N GLN A 20 10.38 -6.60 5.43
CA GLN A 20 11.48 -6.01 6.20
C GLN A 20 12.55 -7.05 6.58
N GLN A 21 12.14 -8.31 6.81
CA GLN A 21 13.04 -9.41 7.12
C GLN A 21 13.93 -9.81 5.93
N LEU A 22 13.53 -9.57 4.67
CA LEU A 22 14.39 -9.76 3.50
C LEU A 22 15.77 -9.06 3.66
N LYS A 23 15.84 -7.98 4.44
CA LYS A 23 17.04 -7.17 4.64
C LYS A 23 17.93 -7.65 5.79
N HIS A 24 17.44 -8.56 6.65
CA HIS A 24 18.11 -8.97 7.89
C HIS A 24 19.04 -10.17 7.67
N SER A 25 20.25 -10.13 8.27
CA SER A 25 21.31 -11.12 8.07
C SER A 25 21.18 -12.40 8.91
N GLY A 26 20.14 -12.53 9.74
CA GLY A 26 19.97 -13.66 10.68
C GLY A 26 19.28 -14.91 10.11
N MET A 27 18.92 -14.91 8.83
CA MET A 27 18.21 -16.01 8.15
C MET A 27 18.84 -16.28 6.79
N THR A 28 18.66 -17.51 6.27
CA THR A 28 19.04 -17.85 4.90
C THR A 28 18.12 -17.17 3.88
N ALA A 29 18.56 -17.07 2.62
CA ALA A 29 17.72 -16.49 1.56
C ALA A 29 16.42 -17.31 1.35
N THR A 30 16.53 -18.63 1.41
CA THR A 30 15.40 -19.56 1.25
C THR A 30 14.37 -19.39 2.36
N GLU A 31 14.79 -19.28 3.61
CA GLU A 31 13.85 -19.07 4.74
C GLU A 31 13.14 -17.72 4.63
N ARG A 32 13.85 -16.66 4.26
CA ARG A 32 13.25 -15.33 4.07
C ARG A 32 12.21 -15.33 2.95
N GLN A 33 12.49 -16.04 1.85
CA GLN A 33 11.55 -16.21 0.75
C GLN A 33 10.31 -16.99 1.21
N ALA A 34 10.48 -18.13 1.90
CA ALA A 34 9.35 -18.93 2.38
C ALA A 34 8.44 -18.16 3.35
N ILE A 35 9.01 -17.32 4.23
CA ILE A 35 8.22 -16.46 5.13
C ILE A 35 7.43 -15.42 4.33
N LEU A 36 8.04 -14.82 3.31
CA LEU A 36 7.38 -13.86 2.44
C LEU A 36 6.25 -14.51 1.63
N ASP A 37 6.50 -15.67 1.02
CA ASP A 37 5.50 -16.41 0.25
C ASP A 37 4.30 -16.80 1.13
N ALA A 38 4.56 -17.27 2.36
CA ALA A 38 3.51 -17.59 3.32
C ALA A 38 2.68 -16.34 3.70
N ALA A 39 3.34 -15.21 3.94
CA ALA A 39 2.65 -13.97 4.28
C ALA A 39 1.87 -13.38 3.10
N GLN A 40 2.41 -13.48 1.88
CA GLN A 40 1.72 -13.12 0.64
C GLN A 40 0.46 -13.99 0.47
N GLN A 41 0.58 -15.30 0.62
CA GLN A 41 -0.54 -16.23 0.49
C GLN A 41 -1.64 -15.94 1.50
N GLN A 42 -1.29 -15.54 2.73
CA GLN A 42 -2.27 -15.09 3.72
C GLN A 42 -3.03 -13.85 3.25
N VAL A 43 -2.35 -12.84 2.71
CA VAL A 43 -3.02 -11.64 2.16
C VAL A 43 -3.93 -12.00 0.99
N LEU A 44 -3.45 -12.81 0.03
CA LEU A 44 -4.25 -13.26 -1.12
C LEU A 44 -5.49 -14.04 -0.70
N THR A 45 -5.35 -14.92 0.29
CA THR A 45 -6.46 -15.70 0.83
C THR A 45 -7.52 -14.79 1.44
N GLN A 46 -7.10 -13.76 2.19
CA GLN A 46 -8.03 -12.81 2.82
C GLN A 46 -8.70 -11.89 1.79
N LEU A 47 -7.96 -11.39 0.80
CA LEU A 47 -8.50 -10.59 -0.29
C LEU A 47 -9.50 -11.37 -1.17
N ALA A 48 -9.34 -12.69 -1.28
CA ALA A 48 -10.25 -13.55 -2.04
C ALA A 48 -11.51 -13.96 -1.26
N LYS A 49 -11.64 -13.61 0.03
CA LYS A 49 -12.83 -13.97 0.81
C LYS A 49 -14.07 -13.23 0.27
N PRO A 50 -15.22 -13.92 0.07
CA PRO A 50 -16.41 -13.29 -0.48
C PRO A 50 -16.89 -12.05 0.29
N THR A 51 -16.79 -12.04 1.61
CA THR A 51 -17.20 -10.89 2.43
C THR A 51 -16.28 -9.69 2.19
N VAL A 52 -14.97 -9.90 2.16
CA VAL A 52 -13.99 -8.83 1.85
C VAL A 52 -14.22 -8.27 0.45
N VAL A 53 -14.40 -9.14 -0.56
CA VAL A 53 -14.72 -8.76 -1.94
C VAL A 53 -15.98 -7.90 -2.00
N THR A 54 -17.06 -8.38 -1.39
CA THR A 54 -18.36 -7.68 -1.38
C THR A 54 -18.26 -6.30 -0.73
N GLU A 55 -17.56 -6.20 0.40
CA GLU A 55 -17.41 -4.95 1.12
C GLU A 55 -16.56 -3.93 0.32
N ILE A 56 -15.47 -4.38 -0.30
CA ILE A 56 -14.63 -3.52 -1.15
C ILE A 56 -15.40 -3.06 -2.39
N ASP A 57 -16.14 -3.96 -3.05
CA ASP A 57 -16.94 -3.61 -4.22
C ASP A 57 -18.06 -2.62 -3.85
N ALA A 58 -18.72 -2.80 -2.71
CA ALA A 58 -19.72 -1.86 -2.21
C ALA A 58 -19.11 -0.47 -1.93
N LEU A 59 -17.90 -0.41 -1.36
CA LEU A 59 -17.16 0.83 -1.16
C LEU A 59 -16.83 1.51 -2.51
N ILE A 60 -16.32 0.76 -3.48
CA ILE A 60 -16.01 1.25 -4.84
C ILE A 60 -17.27 1.82 -5.50
N GLN A 61 -18.41 1.12 -5.41
CA GLN A 61 -19.68 1.61 -5.97
C GLN A 61 -20.17 2.89 -5.26
N SER A 62 -20.06 2.95 -3.93
CA SER A 62 -20.49 4.11 -3.15
C SER A 62 -19.67 5.37 -3.46
N THR A 63 -18.37 5.20 -3.73
CA THR A 63 -17.44 6.29 -4.05
C THR A 63 -17.64 6.80 -5.48
N ALA A 64 -17.95 5.92 -6.45
CA ALA A 64 -18.24 6.29 -7.84
C ALA A 64 -19.46 7.23 -7.99
N THR A 65 -20.39 7.23 -7.03
CA THR A 65 -21.63 8.03 -7.08
C THR A 65 -21.51 9.41 -6.43
N ARG A 66 -20.36 9.78 -5.85
CA ARG A 66 -20.13 11.07 -5.15
C ARG A 66 -18.96 11.85 -5.77
N PRO A 67 -19.21 12.80 -6.70
CA PRO A 67 -18.18 13.41 -7.54
C PRO A 67 -17.39 14.58 -6.92
N GLY A 68 -17.65 15.01 -5.69
CA GLY A 68 -16.85 16.04 -5.01
C GLY A 68 -15.99 15.41 -3.93
N THR A 69 -14.70 15.13 -4.18
CA THR A 69 -13.91 14.43 -3.15
C THR A 69 -12.41 14.72 -3.16
N THR A 70 -11.70 14.71 -4.30
CA THR A 70 -10.22 14.83 -4.29
C THR A 70 -9.73 16.21 -3.85
N ASP A 71 -10.26 17.28 -4.45
CA ASP A 71 -9.87 18.66 -4.13
C ASP A 71 -10.43 19.13 -2.78
N GLU A 72 -11.64 18.68 -2.43
CA GLU A 72 -12.22 18.92 -1.11
C GLU A 72 -11.41 18.23 -0.01
N LEU A 73 -10.99 16.97 -0.23
CA LEU A 73 -10.10 16.26 0.68
C LEU A 73 -8.76 16.97 0.81
N ARG A 74 -8.15 17.40 -0.31
CA ARG A 74 -6.90 18.18 -0.26
C ARG A 74 -7.06 19.47 0.53
N SER A 75 -8.17 20.19 0.33
CA SER A 75 -8.48 21.41 1.06
C SER A 75 -8.60 21.14 2.56
N ARG A 76 -9.38 20.12 2.95
CA ARG A 76 -9.57 19.70 4.35
C ARG A 76 -8.26 19.27 5.01
N LEU A 77 -7.47 18.43 4.35
CA LEU A 77 -6.19 17.95 4.88
C LEU A 77 -5.15 19.06 5.05
N ARG A 78 -5.22 20.13 4.24
CA ARG A 78 -4.37 21.32 4.40
C ARG A 78 -4.81 22.22 5.54
N GLN A 79 -6.10 22.26 5.85
CA GLN A 79 -6.66 23.11 6.91
C GLN A 79 -6.52 22.48 8.30
N ASP A 80 -6.99 21.23 8.46
CA ASP A 80 -6.92 20.50 9.73
C ASP A 80 -6.88 18.98 9.50
N PRO A 81 -5.69 18.36 9.47
CA PRO A 81 -5.55 16.93 9.27
C PRO A 81 -5.81 16.11 10.54
N ALA A 82 -5.84 16.71 11.74
CA ALA A 82 -5.79 15.95 13.00
C ALA A 82 -7.00 15.04 13.26
N PRO A 83 -8.25 15.49 13.05
CA PRO A 83 -9.43 14.63 13.21
C PRO A 83 -9.39 13.45 12.25
N PHE A 84 -8.94 13.70 11.02
CA PHE A 84 -8.84 12.69 9.98
C PHE A 84 -7.79 11.63 10.30
N VAL A 85 -6.59 12.07 10.71
CA VAL A 85 -5.49 11.18 11.09
C VAL A 85 -5.89 10.24 12.21
N SER A 86 -6.62 10.72 13.23
CA SER A 86 -7.08 9.86 14.33
C SER A 86 -8.02 8.76 13.83
N THR A 87 -9.07 9.14 13.08
CA THR A 87 -10.09 8.19 12.64
C THR A 87 -9.52 7.13 11.69
N GLU A 88 -8.61 7.51 10.78
CA GLU A 88 -7.96 6.57 9.87
C GLU A 88 -6.99 5.64 10.59
N LEU A 89 -6.22 6.14 11.55
CA LEU A 89 -5.33 5.29 12.33
C LEU A 89 -6.10 4.25 13.15
N ASP A 90 -7.28 4.62 13.67
CA ASP A 90 -8.15 3.70 14.38
C ASP A 90 -8.66 2.59 13.46
N SER A 91 -9.05 2.92 12.21
CA SER A 91 -9.55 1.94 11.23
C SER A 91 -8.47 0.94 10.80
N ILE A 92 -7.21 1.38 10.70
CA ILE A 92 -6.07 0.51 10.36
C ILE A 92 -5.25 0.07 11.57
N HIS A 93 -5.74 0.26 12.80
CA HIS A 93 -5.01 -0.03 14.03
C HIS A 93 -4.36 -1.44 14.07
N PRO A 94 -5.01 -2.54 13.59
CA PRO A 94 -4.38 -3.86 13.55
C PRO A 94 -3.05 -3.92 12.78
N MET A 95 -2.84 -3.02 11.83
CA MET A 95 -1.58 -2.90 11.08
C MET A 95 -0.43 -2.33 11.92
N GLY A 96 -0.75 -1.58 12.99
CA GLY A 96 0.24 -0.92 13.85
C GLY A 96 1.03 0.18 13.13
N VAL A 97 0.37 0.93 12.25
CA VAL A 97 0.95 2.11 11.58
C VAL A 97 1.07 3.24 12.60
N SER A 98 2.23 3.90 12.66
CA SER A 98 2.41 5.06 13.54
C SER A 98 1.81 6.32 12.93
N GLN A 99 1.46 7.28 13.78
CA GLN A 99 0.97 8.59 13.33
C GLN A 99 1.96 9.31 12.42
N THR A 100 3.25 9.30 12.75
CA THR A 100 4.28 9.91 11.92
C THR A 100 4.33 9.28 10.52
N THR A 101 4.22 7.95 10.44
CA THR A 101 4.18 7.24 9.17
C THR A 101 2.94 7.58 8.36
N PHE A 102 1.77 7.67 9.01
CA PHE A 102 0.53 8.02 8.34
C PHE A 102 0.52 9.47 7.82
N GLN A 103 1.05 10.40 8.62
CA GLN A 103 1.25 11.80 8.22
C GLN A 103 2.18 11.92 7.01
N GLN A 104 3.17 11.05 6.88
CA GLN A 104 4.02 10.99 5.69
C GLN A 104 3.22 10.62 4.44
N VAL A 105 2.28 9.67 4.52
CA VAL A 105 1.39 9.30 3.40
C VAL A 105 0.50 10.47 3.00
N ILE A 106 -0.05 11.21 3.97
CA ILE A 106 -0.82 12.43 3.69
C ILE A 106 0.06 13.48 3.01
N ALA A 107 1.28 13.70 3.50
CA ALA A 107 2.21 14.65 2.89
C ALA A 107 2.62 14.24 1.47
N ASP A 108 2.75 12.94 1.19
CA ASP A 108 3.01 12.42 -0.16
C ASP A 108 1.80 12.70 -1.08
N TYR A 109 0.58 12.40 -0.62
CA TYR A 109 -0.66 12.69 -1.35
C TYR A 109 -0.82 14.19 -1.69
N LEU A 110 -0.53 15.08 -0.72
CA LEU A 110 -0.66 16.52 -0.93
C LEU A 110 0.38 17.10 -1.92
N ARG A 111 1.49 16.38 -2.15
CA ARG A 111 2.56 16.77 -3.07
C ARG A 111 2.38 16.25 -4.49
N SER A 112 1.60 15.20 -4.70
CA SER A 112 1.36 14.60 -6.02
C SER A 112 0.06 15.13 -6.63
N PRO A 113 0.12 16.01 -7.65
CA PRO A 113 -1.07 16.66 -8.21
C PRO A 113 -1.97 15.72 -9.02
N ASP A 114 -1.43 14.63 -9.58
CA ASP A 114 -2.14 13.77 -10.53
C ASP A 114 -2.71 12.47 -9.91
N ALA A 115 -4.04 12.39 -10.07
CA ALA A 115 -4.98 11.27 -10.00
C ALA A 115 -4.64 10.07 -9.10
N ALA A 116 -5.35 9.96 -7.98
CA ALA A 116 -5.85 8.64 -7.59
C ALA A 116 -6.73 8.14 -8.75
N GLN A 117 -6.26 7.14 -9.51
CA GLN A 117 -7.18 6.35 -10.33
C GLN A 117 -8.04 5.52 -9.37
N PRO A 118 -9.37 5.67 -9.43
CA PRO A 118 -10.26 4.81 -8.67
C PRO A 118 -10.05 3.35 -9.10
N LEU A 119 -10.03 2.45 -8.12
CA LEU A 119 -10.15 1.02 -8.36
C LEU A 119 -11.53 0.75 -8.98
N ASN A 120 -11.55 0.03 -10.10
CA ASN A 120 -12.80 -0.33 -10.78
C ASN A 120 -13.55 -1.47 -10.05
N ASP A 121 -12.80 -2.37 -9.43
CA ASP A 121 -13.32 -3.53 -8.71
C ASP A 121 -12.30 -4.05 -7.68
N SER A 122 -12.76 -4.95 -6.81
CA SER A 122 -11.95 -5.66 -5.82
C SER A 122 -10.88 -6.57 -6.45
N GLN A 123 -11.08 -7.07 -7.68
CA GLN A 123 -10.09 -7.89 -8.37
C GLN A 123 -8.84 -7.08 -8.70
N GLN A 124 -8.96 -5.79 -9.01
CA GLN A 124 -7.80 -4.93 -9.22
C GLN A 124 -6.89 -4.86 -8.00
N LEU A 125 -7.40 -4.91 -6.77
CA LEU A 125 -6.56 -4.96 -5.58
C LEU A 125 -5.71 -6.24 -5.50
N LEU A 126 -6.28 -7.38 -5.86
CA LEU A 126 -5.55 -8.65 -5.95
C LEU A 126 -4.41 -8.57 -6.98
N HIS A 127 -4.71 -8.03 -8.17
CA HIS A 127 -3.72 -7.86 -9.23
C HIS A 127 -2.61 -6.87 -8.83
N ILE A 128 -2.99 -5.71 -8.27
CA ILE A 128 -2.05 -4.69 -7.79
C ILE A 128 -1.16 -5.25 -6.68
N PHE A 129 -1.74 -5.97 -5.71
CA PHE A 129 -0.95 -6.58 -4.63
C PHE A 129 0.06 -7.61 -5.16
N THR A 130 -0.36 -8.47 -6.09
CA THR A 130 0.51 -9.48 -6.70
C THR A 130 1.65 -8.82 -7.47
N ALA A 131 1.33 -7.85 -8.34
CA ALA A 131 2.33 -7.12 -9.11
C ALA A 131 3.34 -6.37 -8.22
N LEU A 132 2.87 -5.77 -7.12
CA LEU A 132 3.72 -5.09 -6.15
C LEU A 132 4.63 -6.07 -5.40
N ASN A 133 4.12 -7.25 -5.03
CA ASN A 133 4.92 -8.29 -4.39
C ASN A 133 6.02 -8.81 -5.34
N ASP A 134 5.68 -9.05 -6.60
CA ASP A 134 6.65 -9.49 -7.61
C ASP A 134 7.73 -8.42 -7.84
N ALA A 135 7.34 -7.14 -7.88
CA ALA A 135 8.27 -6.03 -7.96
C ALA A 135 9.20 -5.93 -6.73
N VAL A 136 8.68 -6.18 -5.53
CA VAL A 136 9.47 -6.25 -4.29
C VAL A 136 10.55 -7.33 -4.38
N LEU A 137 10.19 -8.52 -4.90
CA LEU A 137 11.11 -9.63 -5.06
C LEU A 137 12.18 -9.35 -6.11
N ALA A 138 11.76 -8.88 -7.29
CA ALA A 138 12.68 -8.51 -8.37
C ALA A 138 13.68 -7.43 -7.91
N GLU A 139 13.19 -6.40 -7.22
CA GLU A 139 14.03 -5.33 -6.68
C GLU A 139 14.96 -5.85 -5.58
N HIS A 140 14.49 -6.72 -4.69
CA HIS A 140 15.33 -7.31 -3.67
C HIS A 140 16.51 -8.07 -4.30
N GLN A 141 16.25 -8.90 -5.32
CA GLN A 141 17.28 -9.63 -6.06
C GLN A 141 18.26 -8.68 -6.76
N ALA A 142 17.76 -7.64 -7.44
CA ALA A 142 18.60 -6.63 -8.10
C ALA A 142 19.53 -5.93 -7.11
N THR A 143 19.09 -5.64 -5.88
CA THR A 143 19.92 -4.96 -4.86
C THR A 143 21.05 -5.83 -4.30
N ILE A 144 21.06 -7.14 -4.53
CA ILE A 144 22.14 -8.03 -4.08
C ILE A 144 23.45 -7.66 -4.77
N ALA A 145 23.41 -7.43 -6.08
CA ALA A 145 24.58 -7.16 -6.93
C ALA A 145 25.09 -5.71 -6.86
N LEU A 146 24.34 -4.80 -6.22
CA LEU A 146 24.68 -3.37 -6.18
C LEU A 146 25.74 -3.04 -5.11
N SER A 147 26.55 -2.01 -5.40
CA SER A 147 27.47 -1.40 -4.44
C SER A 147 26.73 -0.67 -3.31
N ARG A 148 27.42 -0.41 -2.18
CA ARG A 148 26.81 0.02 -0.91
C ARG A 148 25.90 1.26 -1.00
N LYS A 149 26.31 2.31 -1.74
CA LYS A 149 25.55 3.57 -1.87
C LYS A 149 24.22 3.38 -2.65
N PRO A 150 24.22 2.89 -3.91
CA PRO A 150 22.98 2.64 -4.65
C PRO A 150 22.09 1.62 -3.93
N LYS A 151 22.67 0.56 -3.34
CA LYS A 151 21.94 -0.42 -2.53
C LYS A 151 21.16 0.22 -1.37
N LYS A 152 21.77 1.20 -0.66
CA LYS A 152 21.09 1.90 0.45
C LYS A 152 19.91 2.73 -0.03
N ARG A 153 20.05 3.47 -1.14
CA ARG A 153 18.97 4.27 -1.75
C ARG A 153 17.82 3.35 -2.18
N ARG A 154 18.12 2.35 -2.99
CA ARG A 154 17.14 1.38 -3.50
C ARG A 154 16.37 0.68 -2.37
N ARG A 155 17.06 0.26 -1.30
CA ARG A 155 16.42 -0.33 -0.12
C ARG A 155 15.46 0.61 0.61
N ARG A 156 15.74 1.91 0.62
CA ARG A 156 14.85 2.91 1.25
C ARG A 156 13.60 3.09 0.42
N ASP A 157 13.76 3.24 -0.89
CA ASP A 157 12.64 3.46 -1.81
C ASP A 157 11.74 2.20 -1.86
N LEU A 158 12.34 1.01 -1.85
CA LEU A 158 11.64 -0.27 -1.64
C LEU A 158 10.83 -0.27 -0.33
N SER A 159 11.45 0.12 0.80
CA SER A 159 10.72 0.22 2.09
C SER A 159 9.51 1.16 2.01
N LEU A 160 9.64 2.27 1.29
CA LEU A 160 8.56 3.24 1.12
C LEU A 160 7.43 2.65 0.26
N GLY A 161 7.76 2.01 -0.86
CA GLY A 161 6.78 1.36 -1.73
C GLY A 161 5.99 0.28 -0.98
N ILE A 162 6.66 -0.61 -0.25
CA ILE A 162 6.00 -1.67 0.56
C ILE A 162 5.04 -1.06 1.59
N LEU A 163 5.50 -0.02 2.28
CA LEU A 163 4.70 0.66 3.29
C LEU A 163 3.46 1.29 2.67
N GLN A 164 3.62 1.98 1.54
CA GLN A 164 2.52 2.58 0.79
C GLN A 164 1.54 1.52 0.25
N THR A 165 2.02 0.36 -0.20
CA THR A 165 1.16 -0.78 -0.58
C THR A 165 0.32 -1.25 0.61
N ALA A 166 0.96 -1.54 1.74
CA ALA A 166 0.27 -2.06 2.91
C ALA A 166 -0.77 -1.05 3.43
N ILE A 167 -0.38 0.23 3.57
CA ILE A 167 -1.30 1.29 4.00
C ILE A 167 -2.42 1.48 2.97
N GLY A 168 -2.10 1.43 1.68
CA GLY A 168 -3.09 1.61 0.61
C GLY A 168 -4.21 0.58 0.66
N ILE A 169 -3.86 -0.72 0.71
CA ILE A 169 -4.85 -1.80 0.86
C ILE A 169 -5.56 -1.68 2.22
N GLY A 170 -4.80 -1.38 3.27
CA GLY A 170 -5.34 -1.22 4.62
C GLY A 170 -6.39 -0.13 4.74
N LEU A 171 -6.17 1.02 4.10
CA LEU A 171 -7.14 2.12 4.05
C LEU A 171 -8.36 1.75 3.22
N VAL A 172 -8.21 1.09 2.06
CA VAL A 172 -9.37 0.67 1.28
C VAL A 172 -10.20 -0.37 2.04
N ALA A 173 -9.56 -1.30 2.74
CA ALA A 173 -10.24 -2.36 3.49
C ALA A 173 -10.82 -1.89 4.83
N GLY A 174 -10.06 -1.20 5.67
CA GLY A 174 -10.51 -0.71 6.99
C GLY A 174 -11.69 0.25 6.88
N ASN A 175 -11.80 0.90 5.73
CA ASN A 175 -12.83 1.84 5.41
C ASN A 175 -14.22 1.24 5.13
N THR A 176 -14.31 -0.06 4.84
CA THR A 176 -15.61 -0.74 4.73
C THR A 176 -16.37 -0.73 6.08
N GLN A 177 -15.70 -0.34 7.17
CA GLN A 177 -16.24 -0.25 8.52
C GLN A 177 -16.60 1.19 8.96
N MET A 178 -16.45 2.19 8.08
CA MET A 178 -16.58 3.62 8.43
C MET A 178 -17.83 4.29 7.84
N ASP A 179 -18.21 5.44 8.42
CA ASP A 179 -19.27 6.28 7.86
C ASP A 179 -18.90 6.85 6.48
N SER A 180 -19.89 6.94 5.59
CA SER A 180 -19.70 7.20 4.14
C SER A 180 -18.88 8.45 3.76
N THR A 181 -18.81 9.47 4.62
CA THR A 181 -18.04 10.70 4.36
C THR A 181 -16.55 10.53 4.63
N VAL A 182 -16.20 9.80 5.71
CA VAL A 182 -14.81 9.40 5.97
C VAL A 182 -14.39 8.39 4.91
N ALA A 183 -15.33 7.56 4.46
CA ALA A 183 -15.03 6.53 3.50
C ALA A 183 -14.58 6.96 2.12
N ASN A 184 -15.11 8.07 1.61
CA ASN A 184 -14.58 8.59 0.36
C ASN A 184 -13.12 9.05 0.48
N SER A 185 -12.71 9.49 1.66
CA SER A 185 -11.39 10.06 1.89
C SER A 185 -10.31 8.97 2.03
N SER A 186 -10.60 7.90 2.78
CA SER A 186 -9.70 6.75 2.94
C SER A 186 -9.49 6.01 1.62
N TYR A 187 -10.54 5.90 0.80
CA TYR A 187 -10.45 5.31 -0.53
C TYR A 187 -9.50 6.09 -1.45
N ILE A 188 -9.61 7.42 -1.47
CA ILE A 188 -8.74 8.28 -2.29
C ILE A 188 -7.29 8.20 -1.83
N LEU A 189 -7.04 8.29 -0.52
CA LEU A 189 -5.70 8.16 0.04
C LEU A 189 -5.11 6.77 -0.19
N GLY A 190 -5.93 5.74 -0.02
CA GLY A 190 -5.53 4.35 -0.24
C GLY A 190 -5.17 4.08 -1.70
N GLY A 191 -6.00 4.52 -2.64
CA GLY A 191 -5.72 4.44 -4.08
C GLY A 191 -4.46 5.22 -4.48
N ASN A 192 -4.27 6.43 -3.93
CA ASN A 192 -3.07 7.22 -4.20
C ASN A 192 -1.80 6.57 -3.63
N ALA A 193 -1.87 5.99 -2.43
CA ALA A 193 -0.75 5.26 -1.85
C ALA A 193 -0.36 4.05 -2.72
N LEU A 194 -1.34 3.31 -3.26
CA LEU A 194 -1.09 2.19 -4.18
C LEU A 194 -0.41 2.63 -5.47
N LEU A 195 -0.86 3.74 -6.07
CA LEU A 195 -0.25 4.27 -7.29
C LEU A 195 1.16 4.81 -7.03
N THR A 196 1.37 5.48 -5.90
CA THR A 196 2.71 5.95 -5.51
C THR A 196 3.65 4.77 -5.29
N ALA A 197 3.16 3.68 -4.68
CA ALA A 197 3.92 2.45 -4.57
C ALA A 197 4.29 1.91 -5.96
N LEU A 198 3.31 1.74 -6.86
CA LEU A 198 3.55 1.26 -8.22
C LEU A 198 4.56 2.13 -8.99
N GLN A 199 4.43 3.45 -8.94
CA GLN A 199 5.39 4.38 -9.56
C GLN A 199 6.79 4.24 -8.96
N ASN A 200 6.88 4.12 -7.64
CA ASN A 200 8.15 3.87 -6.96
C ASN A 200 8.78 2.55 -7.40
N PHE A 201 8.00 1.52 -7.72
CA PHE A 201 8.54 0.27 -8.25
C PHE A 201 8.89 0.35 -9.74
N VAL A 202 7.98 0.85 -10.59
CA VAL A 202 8.19 0.96 -12.06
C VAL A 202 9.32 1.93 -12.39
N GLY A 203 9.33 3.12 -11.80
CA GLY A 203 10.38 4.11 -12.03
C GLY A 203 11.78 3.63 -11.62
N GLN A 204 11.87 2.70 -10.66
CA GLN A 204 13.15 2.10 -10.25
C GLN A 204 13.60 0.95 -11.15
N ILE A 205 12.65 0.24 -11.78
CA ILE A 205 12.92 -0.78 -12.81
C ILE A 205 13.50 -0.09 -14.05
N GLU A 206 12.94 1.04 -14.48
CA GLU A 206 13.44 1.80 -15.64
C GLU A 206 14.82 2.47 -15.39
N GLU A 207 15.17 2.76 -14.13
CA GLU A 207 16.45 3.36 -13.74
C GLU A 207 17.63 2.36 -13.56
N GLY A 208 17.43 1.04 -13.69
CA GLY A 208 18.53 0.04 -13.61
C GLY A 208 19.03 -0.36 -15.00
N VAL A 209 20.27 -0.07 -15.44
CA VAL A 209 21.55 -0.66 -14.98
C VAL A 209 22.70 0.37 -14.81
N ASP A 210 22.57 1.61 -15.29
CA ASP A 210 23.67 2.60 -15.23
C ASP A 210 23.17 4.07 -15.06
N GLY A 211 21.94 4.27 -14.57
CA GLY A 211 21.30 5.60 -14.62
C GLY A 211 21.04 6.06 -16.07
N LYS A 212 21.05 5.13 -17.02
CA LYS A 212 20.56 5.32 -18.39
C LYS A 212 19.25 4.54 -18.52
N PRO A 213 18.23 5.12 -19.16
CA PRO A 213 16.96 4.43 -19.38
C PRO A 213 17.20 3.15 -20.18
N LEU A 214 16.49 2.08 -19.81
CA LEU A 214 16.37 0.89 -20.64
C LEU A 214 15.85 1.33 -22.01
N LYS A 215 16.71 1.24 -23.03
CA LYS A 215 16.29 1.55 -24.40
C LYS A 215 15.17 0.60 -24.79
N LYS A 216 14.06 1.18 -25.23
CA LYS A 216 12.95 0.50 -25.92
C LYS A 216 13.45 -0.32 -27.08
#